data_AF-A0A6M3LYZ6-F1
#
_entry.id   AF-A0A6M3LYZ6-F1
#
_cell.length_a   1.000
_cell.length_b   1.000
_cell.length_c   1.000
_cell.angle_alpha   90.00
_cell.angle_beta   90.00
_cell.angle_gamma   90.00
#
_symmetry.space_group_name_H-M   'P 1'
#
loop_
_entity.id
_entity.type
_entity.pdbx_description
1 polymer ?
#
loop_
_entity_poly.entity_id
_entity_poly.type
_entity_poly.pdbx_seq_one_letter_code
_entity_poly.pdbx_strand_id
1 'polypeptide(L)'
;MPLGLPARPSIKLPANPLTKIVREGRETIEKMSGDIRSVAEEIRSLAPETSESPKEPPVSQNQIPLTTNVAKGTACLPCSRDHFITASAAISEGIRFAREKGVRDPEAVRRIRIALGELDIMERIDLAPEEMTKLKGAEKELANWTLMQSRDLRHAITAIKDVEAMEQAAAIASQITEEFMGKLLSIPEECESCTQARESLKQFIEKRRGINHG
;
A
#
# COMPACT_ATOMS: atom_id res chain seq x y z
N MET A 1 22.31 48.93 -57.70
CA MET A 1 22.28 49.63 -56.41
C MET A 1 21.34 48.88 -55.47
N PRO A 2 21.81 48.24 -54.38
CA PRO A 2 20.91 47.56 -53.45
C PRO A 2 20.45 48.52 -52.35
N LEU A 3 19.14 48.53 -52.07
CA LEU A 3 18.50 49.31 -51.03
C LEU A 3 18.84 48.72 -49.65
N GLY A 4 19.43 49.53 -48.77
CA GLY A 4 19.76 49.15 -47.39
C GLY A 4 18.51 49.05 -46.52
N LEU A 5 18.35 47.94 -45.81
CA LEU A 5 17.32 47.76 -44.79
C LEU A 5 17.71 48.49 -43.49
N PRO A 6 16.77 49.16 -42.80
CA PRO A 6 17.05 49.82 -41.54
C PRO A 6 17.26 48.82 -40.38
N ALA A 7 18.20 49.12 -39.50
CA ALA A 7 18.51 48.32 -38.31
C ALA A 7 17.34 48.31 -37.32
N ARG A 8 17.06 47.12 -36.75
CA ARG A 8 16.05 46.95 -35.69
C ARG A 8 16.49 47.60 -34.38
N PRO A 9 15.58 48.27 -33.64
CA PRO A 9 15.89 48.77 -32.31
C PRO A 9 16.06 47.63 -31.30
N SER A 10 17.13 47.70 -30.50
CA SER A 10 17.38 46.81 -29.37
C SER A 10 16.45 47.19 -28.21
N ILE A 11 15.47 46.33 -27.94
CA ILE A 11 14.61 46.43 -26.75
C ILE A 11 15.37 45.78 -25.58
N LYS A 12 15.82 46.59 -24.61
CA LYS A 12 16.34 46.09 -23.34
C LYS A 12 15.16 45.64 -22.47
N LEU A 13 15.01 44.33 -22.29
CA LEU A 13 14.05 43.74 -21.35
C LEU A 13 14.46 44.07 -19.90
N PRO A 14 13.52 44.48 -19.03
CA PRO A 14 13.82 44.72 -17.62
C PRO A 14 14.09 43.40 -16.88
N ALA A 15 14.95 43.47 -15.87
CA ALA A 15 15.36 42.32 -15.05
C ALA A 15 14.14 41.61 -14.44
N ASN A 16 13.99 40.32 -14.74
CA ASN A 16 12.82 39.53 -14.37
C ASN A 16 12.84 39.23 -12.85
N PRO A 17 11.84 39.68 -12.06
CA PRO A 17 11.79 39.48 -10.61
C PRO A 17 11.78 38.00 -10.18
N LEU A 18 11.38 37.09 -11.07
CA LEU A 18 11.42 35.64 -10.81
C LEU A 18 12.86 35.11 -10.64
N THR A 19 13.84 35.70 -11.29
CA THR A 19 15.24 35.27 -11.14
C THR A 19 15.82 35.58 -9.76
N LYS A 20 15.31 36.64 -9.11
CA LYS A 20 15.70 37.00 -7.74
C LYS A 20 15.12 36.01 -6.73
N ILE A 21 13.84 35.66 -6.87
CA ILE A 21 13.13 34.71 -6.00
C ILE A 21 13.75 33.31 -6.10
N VAL A 22 14.08 32.84 -7.31
CA VAL A 22 14.71 31.53 -7.52
C VAL A 22 16.12 31.48 -6.91
N ARG A 23 16.88 32.58 -6.98
CA ARG A 23 18.21 32.68 -6.37
C ARG A 23 18.13 32.67 -4.84
N GLU A 24 17.24 33.49 -4.27
CA GLU A 24 17.02 33.56 -2.81
C GLU A 24 16.53 32.20 -2.26
N GLY A 25 15.68 31.48 -3.01
CA GLY A 25 15.26 30.13 -2.66
C GLY A 25 16.40 29.11 -2.66
N ARG A 26 17.33 29.18 -3.64
CA ARG A 26 18.51 28.32 -3.69
C ARG A 26 19.48 28.55 -2.53
N GLU A 27 19.75 29.81 -2.23
CA GLU A 27 20.63 30.20 -1.11
C GLU A 27 20.07 29.72 0.24
N THR A 28 18.74 29.72 0.40
CA THR A 28 18.07 29.22 1.61
C THR A 28 18.21 27.70 1.75
N ILE A 29 18.04 26.95 0.66
CA ILE A 29 18.18 25.49 0.65
C ILE A 29 19.63 25.06 0.92
N GLU A 30 20.61 25.77 0.35
CA GLU A 30 22.03 25.51 0.60
C GLU A 30 22.39 25.75 2.07
N LYS A 31 21.88 26.84 2.66
CA LYS A 31 22.08 27.13 4.09
C LYS A 31 21.49 26.04 4.99
N MET A 32 20.23 25.64 4.76
CA MET A 32 19.58 24.57 5.53
C MET A 32 20.31 23.22 5.39
N SER A 33 20.85 22.93 4.20
CA SER A 33 21.63 21.70 3.96
C SER A 33 22.96 21.70 4.73
N GLY A 34 23.59 22.87 4.89
CA GLY A 34 24.76 23.05 5.73
C GLY A 34 24.46 22.81 7.22
N ASP A 35 23.34 23.37 7.70
CA ASP A 35 22.92 23.24 9.09
C ASP A 35 22.62 21.78 9.47
N ILE A 36 21.96 21.02 8.58
CA ILE A 36 21.70 19.58 8.80
C ILE A 36 23.00 18.77 8.87
N ARG A 37 23.98 19.10 8.02
CA ARG A 37 25.28 18.41 8.04
C ARG A 37 26.05 18.70 9.33
N SER A 38 26.02 19.95 9.80
CA SER A 38 26.63 20.35 11.07
C SER A 38 26.03 19.60 12.26
N VAL A 39 24.69 19.48 12.32
CA VAL A 39 24.00 18.73 13.38
C VAL A 39 24.33 17.23 13.31
N ALA A 40 24.43 16.66 12.11
CA ALA A 40 24.81 15.25 11.95
C ALA A 40 26.25 14.95 12.38
N GLU A 41 27.18 15.89 12.19
CA GLU A 41 28.56 15.79 12.68
C GLU A 41 28.64 15.95 14.20
N GLU A 42 27.83 16.84 14.78
CA GLU A 42 27.74 17.04 16.23
C GLU A 42 27.19 15.78 16.93
N ILE A 43 26.12 15.17 16.40
CA ILE A 43 25.57 13.90 16.90
C ILE A 43 26.59 12.76 16.81
N ARG A 44 27.40 12.71 15.75
CA ARG A 44 28.45 11.70 15.59
C ARG A 44 29.60 11.89 16.58
N SER A 45 29.92 13.13 16.93
CA SER A 45 30.97 13.45 17.91
C SER A 45 30.58 13.16 19.37
N LEU A 46 29.29 12.96 19.64
CA LEU A 46 28.74 12.63 20.95
C LEU A 46 28.53 11.12 21.16
N ALA A 47 28.82 10.28 20.15
CA ALA A 47 28.72 8.84 20.28
C ALA A 47 29.96 8.27 21.01
N PRO A 48 29.81 7.59 22.16
CA PRO A 48 30.92 6.90 22.80
C PRO A 48 31.36 5.69 21.97
N GLU A 49 32.67 5.58 21.72
CA GLU A 49 33.28 4.35 21.21
C GLU A 49 33.21 3.26 22.29
N THR A 50 32.18 2.44 22.23
CA THR A 50 32.15 1.15 22.93
C THR A 50 31.59 0.09 22.00
N SER A 51 32.52 -0.69 21.45
CA SER A 51 32.27 -2.02 20.91
C SER A 51 31.88 -2.96 22.06
N GLU A 52 30.62 -3.35 22.14
CA GLU A 52 30.24 -4.60 22.79
C GLU A 52 28.94 -5.13 22.16
N SER A 53 29.07 -6.29 21.51
CA SER A 53 27.98 -7.02 20.89
C SER A 53 27.08 -7.61 21.98
N PRO A 54 25.76 -7.34 21.99
CA PRO A 54 24.86 -8.01 22.93
C PRO A 54 24.76 -9.51 22.61
N LYS A 55 25.11 -10.37 23.57
CA LYS A 55 24.73 -11.79 23.55
C LYS A 55 23.24 -11.89 23.86
N GLU A 56 22.45 -12.33 22.87
CA GLU A 56 21.05 -12.71 23.08
C GLU A 56 20.94 -13.92 24.05
N PRO A 57 19.93 -13.96 24.93
CA PRO A 57 19.61 -15.15 25.71
C PRO A 57 19.08 -16.27 24.79
N PRO A 58 19.29 -17.56 25.12
CA PRO A 58 18.86 -18.66 24.28
C PRO A 58 17.33 -18.73 24.25
N VAL A 59 16.75 -18.39 23.10
CA VAL A 59 15.35 -18.61 22.78
C VAL A 59 15.09 -20.12 22.77
N SER A 60 14.21 -20.56 23.67
CA SER A 60 13.67 -21.92 23.72
C SER A 60 13.02 -22.28 22.39
N GLN A 61 13.62 -23.24 21.68
CA GLN A 61 13.14 -23.78 20.42
C GLN A 61 11.95 -24.72 20.65
N ASN A 62 10.79 -24.17 21.03
CA ASN A 62 9.52 -24.78 20.66
C ASN A 62 9.01 -24.04 19.41
N GLN A 63 9.76 -24.20 18.32
CA GLN A 63 9.25 -23.89 16.99
C GLN A 63 8.24 -24.99 16.64
N ILE A 64 6.95 -24.65 16.74
CA ILE A 64 5.97 -25.28 15.88
C ILE A 64 6.49 -25.04 14.46
N PRO A 65 6.72 -26.07 13.64
CA PRO A 65 7.20 -25.84 12.29
C PRO A 65 6.07 -25.17 11.53
N LEU A 66 6.17 -23.85 11.38
CA LEU A 66 5.40 -23.12 10.38
C LEU A 66 6.00 -23.53 9.03
N THR A 67 5.58 -24.68 8.53
CA THR A 67 5.76 -25.06 7.13
C THR A 67 4.82 -24.22 6.28
N THR A 68 4.95 -22.90 6.33
CA THR A 68 4.54 -22.08 5.20
C THR A 68 5.73 -22.08 4.27
N ASN A 69 5.67 -22.93 3.24
CA ASN A 69 6.29 -22.56 1.98
C ASN A 69 5.76 -21.15 1.67
N VAL A 70 6.53 -20.11 2.00
CA VAL A 70 6.23 -18.75 1.55
C VAL A 70 6.38 -18.84 0.05
N ALA A 71 5.25 -19.04 -0.63
CA ALA A 71 5.18 -19.04 -2.07
C ALA A 71 5.89 -17.78 -2.56
N LYS A 72 6.89 -18.00 -3.40
CA LYS A 72 7.84 -17.00 -3.84
C LYS A 72 7.11 -15.93 -4.65
N GLY A 73 6.74 -14.83 -3.99
CA GLY A 73 6.01 -13.70 -4.57
C GLY A 73 4.73 -14.16 -5.25
N THR A 74 3.61 -14.09 -4.57
CA THR A 74 2.28 -14.18 -5.19
C THR A 74 1.47 -13.03 -4.63
N ALA A 75 0.52 -12.50 -5.40
CA ALA A 75 -0.28 -11.39 -4.94
C ALA A 75 -0.91 -11.67 -3.56
N CYS A 76 -0.76 -10.73 -2.62
CA CYS A 76 -1.02 -10.98 -1.21
C CYS A 76 -2.47 -10.62 -0.84
N LEU A 77 -3.41 -11.55 -1.03
CA LEU A 77 -4.81 -11.36 -0.61
C LEU A 77 -4.97 -11.06 0.90
N PRO A 78 -4.21 -11.68 1.83
CA PRO A 78 -4.25 -11.29 3.23
C PRO A 78 -3.78 -9.85 3.47
N CYS A 79 -2.81 -9.35 2.69
CA CYS A 79 -2.37 -7.96 2.77
C CYS A 79 -3.45 -7.01 2.23
N SER A 80 -4.09 -7.36 1.11
CA SER A 80 -5.23 -6.62 0.58
C SER A 80 -6.36 -6.43 1.59
N ARG A 81 -6.63 -7.47 2.40
CA ARG A 81 -7.57 -7.39 3.52
C ARG A 81 -7.21 -6.24 4.46
N ASP A 82 -5.96 -6.23 4.93
CA ASP A 82 -5.50 -5.31 5.96
C ASP A 82 -5.44 -3.88 5.42
N HIS A 83 -5.10 -3.70 4.15
CA HIS A 83 -5.18 -2.42 3.45
C HIS A 83 -6.61 -1.89 3.37
N PHE A 84 -7.59 -2.72 2.98
CA PHE A 84 -8.99 -2.29 2.96
C PHE A 84 -9.54 -1.94 4.34
N ILE A 85 -9.25 -2.76 5.36
CA ILE A 85 -9.64 -2.47 6.75
C ILE A 85 -9.06 -1.12 7.19
N THR A 86 -7.77 -0.89 6.93
CA THR A 86 -7.07 0.33 7.33
C THR A 86 -7.60 1.54 6.57
N ALA A 87 -7.81 1.44 5.26
CA ALA A 87 -8.37 2.52 4.45
C ALA A 87 -9.80 2.88 4.90
N SER A 88 -10.64 1.87 5.14
CA SER A 88 -12.00 2.05 5.65
C SER A 88 -12.00 2.76 7.01
N ALA A 89 -11.24 2.23 7.97
CA ALA A 89 -11.13 2.81 9.32
C ALA A 89 -10.58 4.24 9.30
N ALA A 90 -9.59 4.53 8.45
CA ALA A 90 -9.01 5.86 8.33
C ALA A 90 -10.05 6.88 7.87
N ILE A 91 -10.81 6.60 6.80
CA ILE A 91 -11.83 7.54 6.30
C ILE A 91 -12.97 7.69 7.29
N SER A 92 -13.43 6.60 7.90
CA SER A 92 -14.45 6.65 8.95
C SER A 92 -14.04 7.55 10.11
N GLU A 93 -12.79 7.47 10.57
CA GLU A 93 -12.29 8.38 11.61
C GLU A 93 -12.18 9.84 11.10
N GLY A 94 -11.80 10.02 9.83
CA GLY A 94 -11.75 11.33 9.20
C GLY A 94 -13.10 12.07 9.19
N ILE A 95 -14.22 11.34 9.07
CA ILE A 95 -15.57 11.92 9.12
C ILE A 95 -15.82 12.67 10.43
N ARG A 96 -15.32 12.15 11.56
CA ARG A 96 -15.50 12.79 12.87
C ARG A 96 -14.93 14.21 12.88
N PHE A 97 -13.74 14.39 12.32
CA PHE A 97 -13.11 15.71 12.17
C PHE A 97 -13.81 16.55 11.11
N ALA A 98 -14.20 15.94 9.98
CA ALA A 98 -14.84 16.63 8.89
C ALA A 98 -16.20 17.23 9.28
N ARG A 99 -16.99 16.54 10.12
CA ARG A 99 -18.29 17.04 10.62
C ARG A 99 -18.14 18.27 11.50
N GLU A 100 -17.10 18.32 12.33
CA GLU A 100 -16.88 19.43 13.26
C GLU A 100 -16.17 20.63 12.63
N LYS A 101 -15.18 20.36 11.77
CA LYS A 101 -14.18 21.36 11.31
C LYS A 101 -14.09 21.47 9.79
N GLY A 102 -14.84 20.66 9.06
CA GLY A 102 -14.82 20.58 7.61
C GLY A 102 -13.75 19.62 7.07
N VAL A 103 -13.92 19.15 5.84
CA VAL A 103 -13.02 18.18 5.17
C VAL A 103 -11.60 18.69 4.94
N ARG A 104 -11.38 20.01 5.07
CA ARG A 104 -10.06 20.63 4.96
C ARG A 104 -9.32 20.72 6.30
N ASP A 105 -9.94 20.27 7.40
CA ASP A 105 -9.25 20.11 8.67
C ASP A 105 -7.98 19.27 8.50
N PRO A 106 -6.83 19.65 9.09
CA PRO A 106 -5.59 18.92 8.92
C PRO A 106 -5.68 17.43 9.25
N GLU A 107 -6.48 17.05 10.24
CA GLU A 107 -6.64 15.65 10.62
C GLU A 107 -7.58 14.92 9.66
N ALA A 108 -8.66 15.56 9.18
CA ALA A 108 -9.49 14.98 8.11
C ALA A 108 -8.65 14.71 6.84
N VAL A 109 -7.82 15.68 6.44
CA VAL A 109 -6.89 15.52 5.30
C VAL A 109 -5.84 14.44 5.57
N ARG A 110 -5.31 14.35 6.79
CA ARG A 110 -4.36 13.30 7.17
C ARG A 110 -4.98 11.91 7.01
N ARG A 111 -6.23 11.75 7.45
CA ARG A 111 -6.97 10.48 7.33
C ARG A 111 -7.24 10.09 5.88
N ILE A 112 -7.63 11.05 5.04
CA ILE A 112 -7.76 10.85 3.59
C ILE A 112 -6.43 10.36 2.99
N ARG A 113 -5.32 10.99 3.36
CA ARG A 113 -3.98 10.60 2.86
C ARG A 113 -3.58 9.20 3.28
N ILE A 114 -3.87 8.80 4.53
CA ILE A 114 -3.61 7.43 5.00
C ILE A 114 -4.37 6.44 4.11
N ALA A 115 -5.66 6.64 3.92
CA ALA A 115 -6.47 5.73 3.10
C ALA A 115 -5.96 5.64 1.66
N LEU A 116 -5.62 6.77 1.04
CA LEU A 116 -5.01 6.77 -0.31
C LEU A 116 -3.67 6.03 -0.35
N GLY A 117 -2.86 6.17 0.70
CA GLY A 117 -1.57 5.48 0.83
C GLY A 117 -1.73 3.96 0.90
N GLU A 118 -2.66 3.47 1.71
CA GLU A 118 -2.95 2.03 1.81
C GLU A 118 -3.40 1.44 0.47
N LEU A 119 -4.27 2.14 -0.27
CA LEU A 119 -4.70 1.70 -1.59
C LEU A 119 -3.55 1.72 -2.61
N ASP A 120 -2.68 2.73 -2.56
CA ASP A 120 -1.54 2.81 -3.49
C ASP A 120 -0.51 1.70 -3.23
N ILE A 121 -0.22 1.39 -1.96
CA ILE A 121 0.63 0.27 -1.56
C ILE A 121 0.04 -1.04 -2.07
N MET A 122 -1.23 -1.30 -1.76
CA MET A 122 -1.92 -2.51 -2.17
C MET A 122 -1.88 -2.71 -3.69
N GLU A 123 -2.15 -1.67 -4.48
CA GLU A 123 -2.18 -1.77 -5.93
C GLU A 123 -0.81 -1.98 -6.56
N ARG A 124 0.25 -1.40 -5.97
CA ARG A 124 1.59 -1.39 -6.56
C ARG A 124 2.49 -2.50 -6.07
N ILE A 125 2.22 -3.03 -4.88
CA ILE A 125 3.06 -4.02 -4.22
C ILE A 125 2.31 -5.35 -4.16
N ASP A 126 1.19 -5.40 -3.43
CA ASP A 126 0.49 -6.66 -3.17
C ASP A 126 -0.27 -7.19 -4.39
N LEU A 127 -0.77 -6.30 -5.24
CA LEU A 127 -1.50 -6.61 -6.47
C LEU A 127 -0.71 -6.18 -7.71
N ALA A 128 0.62 -6.14 -7.61
CA ALA A 128 1.46 -5.86 -8.76
C ALA A 128 1.16 -6.85 -9.90
N PRO A 129 1.16 -6.42 -11.18
CA PRO A 129 0.84 -7.30 -12.31
C PRO A 129 1.67 -8.58 -12.33
N GLU A 130 2.96 -8.47 -12.01
CA GLU A 130 3.90 -9.59 -11.96
C GLU A 130 3.45 -10.64 -10.93
N GLU A 131 2.92 -10.19 -9.80
CA GLU A 131 2.47 -11.03 -8.69
C GLU A 131 1.08 -11.64 -8.98
N MET A 132 0.18 -10.88 -9.59
CA MET A 132 -1.15 -11.34 -9.97
C MET A 132 -1.12 -12.39 -11.10
N THR A 133 -0.14 -12.34 -12.01
CA THR A 133 -0.04 -13.32 -13.10
C THR A 133 0.16 -14.75 -12.60
N LYS A 134 0.72 -14.90 -11.40
CA LYS A 134 1.04 -16.18 -10.76
C LYS A 134 -0.16 -16.83 -10.08
N LEU A 135 -1.19 -16.06 -9.75
CA LEU A 135 -2.44 -16.57 -9.18
C LEU A 135 -3.24 -17.36 -10.22
N LYS A 136 -4.07 -18.29 -9.73
CA LYS A 136 -5.01 -19.10 -10.54
C LYS A 136 -6.36 -19.21 -9.84
N GLY A 137 -7.37 -19.68 -10.58
CA GLY A 137 -8.71 -19.97 -10.02
C GLY A 137 -9.33 -18.80 -9.26
N ALA A 138 -10.00 -19.13 -8.15
CA ALA A 138 -10.75 -18.19 -7.33
C ALA A 138 -9.87 -17.08 -6.72
N GLU A 139 -8.60 -17.37 -6.40
CA GLU A 139 -7.67 -16.35 -5.88
C GLU A 139 -7.36 -15.28 -6.94
N LYS A 140 -7.17 -15.68 -8.20
CA LYS A 140 -6.95 -14.74 -9.31
C LYS A 140 -8.19 -13.87 -9.56
N GLU A 141 -9.37 -14.48 -9.49
CA GLU A 141 -10.63 -13.76 -9.64
C GLU A 141 -10.82 -12.73 -8.52
N LEU A 142 -10.55 -13.12 -7.27
CA LEU A 142 -10.59 -12.21 -6.13
C LEU A 142 -9.56 -11.09 -6.27
N ALA A 143 -8.32 -11.39 -6.66
CA ALA A 143 -7.29 -10.36 -6.85
C ALA A 143 -7.67 -9.34 -7.94
N ASN A 144 -8.24 -9.79 -9.05
CA ASN A 144 -8.73 -8.89 -10.12
C ASN A 144 -9.88 -8.00 -9.63
N TRP A 145 -10.85 -8.59 -8.92
CA TRP A 145 -11.94 -7.83 -8.31
C TRP A 145 -11.41 -6.80 -7.32
N THR A 146 -10.45 -7.19 -6.46
CA THR A 146 -9.81 -6.35 -5.45
C THR A 146 -9.12 -5.14 -6.09
N LEU A 147 -8.35 -5.36 -7.15
CA LEU A 147 -7.67 -4.29 -7.88
C LEU A 147 -8.66 -3.29 -8.49
N MET A 148 -9.78 -3.77 -9.04
CA MET A 148 -10.83 -2.90 -9.57
C MET A 148 -11.49 -2.07 -8.47
N GLN A 149 -11.89 -2.71 -7.37
CA GLN A 149 -12.52 -2.02 -6.23
C GLN A 149 -11.59 -1.00 -5.58
N SER A 150 -10.29 -1.31 -5.47
CA SER A 150 -9.29 -0.36 -4.96
C SER A 150 -9.24 0.92 -5.80
N ARG A 151 -9.25 0.79 -7.13
CA ARG A 151 -9.20 1.93 -8.04
C ARG A 151 -10.45 2.79 -7.94
N ASP A 152 -11.61 2.16 -7.91
CA ASP A 152 -12.90 2.85 -7.76
C ASP A 152 -12.97 3.59 -6.43
N LEU A 153 -12.57 2.93 -5.33
CA LEU A 153 -12.50 3.56 -4.02
C LEU A 153 -11.50 4.72 -4.00
N ARG A 154 -10.30 4.56 -4.59
CA ARG A 154 -9.32 5.66 -4.69
C ARG A 154 -9.89 6.85 -5.45
N HIS A 155 -10.63 6.63 -6.53
CA HIS A 155 -11.32 7.71 -7.26
C HIS A 155 -12.38 8.39 -6.39
N ALA A 156 -13.19 7.63 -5.65
CA ALA A 156 -14.19 8.18 -4.73
C ALA A 156 -13.53 9.06 -3.65
N ILE A 157 -12.43 8.58 -3.05
CA ILE A 157 -11.69 9.32 -2.03
C ILE A 157 -11.07 10.60 -2.59
N THR A 158 -10.50 10.53 -3.79
CA THR A 158 -9.89 11.70 -4.45
C THR A 158 -10.95 12.75 -4.81
N ALA A 159 -12.20 12.34 -5.00
CA ALA A 159 -13.32 13.22 -5.33
C ALA A 159 -13.96 13.91 -4.10
N ILE A 160 -13.51 13.63 -2.87
CA ILE A 160 -14.05 14.24 -1.65
C ILE A 160 -13.88 15.75 -1.67
N LYS A 161 -15.00 16.48 -1.59
CA LYS A 161 -15.05 17.96 -1.55
C LYS A 161 -15.78 18.50 -0.32
N ASP A 162 -16.62 17.67 0.28
CA ASP A 162 -17.48 17.98 1.40
C ASP A 162 -17.70 16.73 2.27
N VAL A 163 -18.37 16.92 3.40
CA VAL A 163 -18.61 15.87 4.40
C VAL A 163 -19.46 14.74 3.81
N GLU A 164 -20.43 15.07 2.97
CA GLU A 164 -21.30 14.07 2.34
C GLU A 164 -20.50 13.14 1.41
N ALA A 165 -19.64 13.69 0.56
CA ALA A 165 -18.76 12.88 -0.29
C ALA A 165 -17.81 12.00 0.54
N MET A 166 -17.34 12.51 1.69
CA MET A 166 -16.51 11.72 2.61
C MET A 166 -17.27 10.57 3.26
N GLU A 167 -18.53 10.80 3.64
CA GLU A 167 -19.44 9.77 4.18
C GLU A 167 -19.76 8.70 3.14
N GLN A 168 -20.03 9.10 1.90
CA GLN A 168 -20.22 8.17 0.79
C GLN A 168 -18.97 7.33 0.54
N ALA A 169 -17.79 7.94 0.52
CA ALA A 169 -16.53 7.21 0.35
C ALA A 169 -16.28 6.21 1.49
N ALA A 170 -16.62 6.55 2.74
CA ALA A 170 -16.51 5.62 3.87
C ALA A 170 -17.50 4.45 3.75
N ALA A 171 -18.75 4.73 3.34
CA ALA A 171 -19.74 3.67 3.12
C ALA A 171 -19.28 2.69 2.04
N ILE A 172 -18.74 3.21 0.92
CA ILE A 172 -18.15 2.39 -0.15
C ILE A 172 -16.97 1.56 0.40
N ALA A 173 -16.06 2.16 1.17
CA ALA A 173 -14.92 1.46 1.75
C ALA A 173 -15.34 0.32 2.68
N SER A 174 -16.36 0.55 3.52
CA SER A 174 -16.92 -0.47 4.41
C SER A 174 -17.54 -1.61 3.62
N GLN A 175 -18.35 -1.30 2.61
CA GLN A 175 -18.99 -2.28 1.75
C GLN A 175 -17.97 -3.15 1.01
N ILE A 176 -16.94 -2.53 0.42
CA ILE A 176 -15.86 -3.26 -0.26
C ILE A 176 -15.14 -4.19 0.72
N THR A 177 -14.86 -3.73 1.94
CA THR A 177 -14.20 -4.55 2.97
C THR A 177 -15.03 -5.78 3.33
N GLU A 178 -16.34 -5.61 3.54
CA GLU A 178 -17.26 -6.71 3.85
C GLU A 178 -17.37 -7.71 2.68
N GLU A 179 -17.54 -7.20 1.46
CA GLU A 179 -17.62 -8.06 0.28
C GLU A 179 -16.31 -8.80 0.03
N PHE A 180 -15.17 -8.13 0.19
CA PHE A 180 -13.85 -8.75 0.10
C PHE A 180 -13.72 -9.91 1.09
N MET A 181 -14.09 -9.70 2.35
CA MET A 181 -14.06 -10.74 3.39
C MET A 181 -14.97 -11.91 3.05
N GLY A 182 -16.19 -11.63 2.58
CA GLY A 182 -17.12 -12.68 2.13
C GLY A 182 -16.55 -13.51 0.98
N LYS A 183 -15.94 -12.87 -0.01
CA LYS A 183 -15.29 -13.57 -1.13
C LYS A 183 -14.08 -14.36 -0.68
N LEU A 184 -13.22 -13.78 0.17
CA LEU A 184 -12.01 -14.43 0.68
C LEU A 184 -12.35 -15.71 1.45
N LEU A 185 -13.35 -15.67 2.33
CA LEU A 185 -13.82 -16.83 3.09
C LEU A 185 -14.53 -17.88 2.23
N SER A 186 -14.98 -17.51 1.02
CA SER A 186 -15.64 -18.41 0.07
C SER A 186 -14.65 -19.15 -0.84
N ILE A 187 -13.36 -18.79 -0.82
CA ILE A 187 -12.33 -19.50 -1.58
C ILE A 187 -12.16 -20.88 -0.93
N PRO A 188 -12.37 -21.98 -1.67
CA PRO A 188 -12.14 -23.31 -1.14
C PRO A 188 -10.66 -23.45 -0.77
N GLU A 189 -10.36 -23.88 0.45
CA GLU A 189 -9.02 -24.35 0.77
C GLU A 189 -8.75 -25.57 -0.12
N GLU A 190 -7.81 -25.46 -1.07
CA GLU A 190 -7.25 -26.63 -1.76
C GLU A 190 -6.47 -27.46 -0.72
N CYS A 191 -7.20 -28.26 0.05
CA CYS A 191 -6.63 -29.18 1.02
C CYS A 191 -6.02 -30.37 0.25
N GLU A 192 -4.76 -30.25 -0.16
CA GLU A 192 -4.01 -31.34 -0.82
C GLU A 192 -4.04 -32.64 0.01
N SER A 193 -4.00 -32.51 1.34
CA SER A 193 -4.09 -33.66 2.27
C SER A 193 -5.48 -34.31 2.26
N CYS A 194 -6.54 -33.57 1.96
CA CYS A 194 -7.90 -34.08 1.87
C CYS A 194 -8.09 -34.91 0.60
N THR A 195 -7.40 -34.56 -0.49
CA THR A 195 -7.41 -35.35 -1.73
C THR A 195 -6.70 -36.69 -1.52
N GLN A 196 -5.51 -36.67 -0.90
CA GLN A 196 -4.77 -37.87 -0.53
C GLN A 196 -5.52 -38.73 0.50
N ALA A 197 -6.17 -38.10 1.49
CA ALA A 197 -7.01 -38.80 2.46
C ALA A 197 -8.24 -39.45 1.80
N ARG A 198 -8.87 -38.78 0.82
CA ARG A 198 -10.00 -39.34 0.06
C ARG A 198 -9.58 -40.51 -0.82
N GLU A 199 -8.42 -40.44 -1.47
CA GLU A 199 -7.88 -41.58 -2.25
C GLU A 199 -7.51 -42.75 -1.34
N SER A 200 -6.84 -42.48 -0.21
CA SER A 200 -6.51 -43.50 0.79
C SER A 200 -7.77 -44.17 1.36
N LEU A 201 -8.83 -43.41 1.61
CA LEU A 201 -10.11 -43.94 2.08
C LEU A 201 -10.81 -44.79 1.01
N LYS A 202 -10.77 -44.38 -0.27
CA LYS A 202 -11.32 -45.18 -1.38
C LYS A 202 -10.61 -46.52 -1.49
N GLN A 203 -9.28 -46.52 -1.49
CA GLN A 203 -8.48 -47.75 -1.54
C GLN A 203 -8.77 -48.68 -0.35
N PHE A 204 -8.96 -48.11 0.85
CA PHE A 204 -9.33 -48.88 2.04
C PHE A 204 -10.71 -49.55 1.92
N ILE A 205 -11.71 -48.82 1.40
CA ILE A 205 -13.08 -49.34 1.20
C ILE A 205 -13.09 -50.43 0.13
N GLU A 206 -12.39 -50.24 -0.98
CA GLU A 206 -12.27 -51.23 -2.06
C GLU A 206 -11.59 -52.51 -1.57
N LYS A 207 -10.51 -52.38 -0.80
CA LYS A 207 -9.81 -53.52 -0.18
C LYS A 207 -10.74 -54.31 0.75
N ARG A 208 -11.60 -53.64 1.53
CA ARG A 208 -12.58 -54.33 2.40
C ARG A 208 -13.74 -54.95 1.63
N ARG A 209 -14.17 -54.37 0.51
CA ARG A 209 -15.20 -54.95 -0.37
C ARG A 209 -14.69 -56.18 -1.11
N GLY A 210 -13.41 -56.21 -1.49
CA GLY A 210 -12.77 -57.37 -2.14
C GLY A 210 -12.47 -58.56 -1.21
N ILE A 211 -12.52 -58.39 0.11
CA ILE A 211 -12.24 -59.46 1.09
C ILE A 211 -13.51 -60.24 1.48
N ASN A 212 -14.71 -59.74 1.18
CA ASN A 212 -15.99 -60.38 1.59
C ASN A 212 -16.55 -61.43 0.60
N HIS A 213 -15.72 -61.98 -0.30
CA HIS A 213 -16.11 -63.05 -1.24
C HIS A 213 -15.19 -64.28 -1.20
N GLY A 214 -14.57 -64.57 -0.05
CA GLY A 214 -13.85 -65.81 0.22
C GLY A 214 -14.54 -66.62 1.30
#